data_AF-A0A6F9Y455-F1
#
_entry.id   AF-A0A6F9Y455-F1
#
_cell.length_a   1.000
_cell.length_b   1.000
_cell.length_c   1.000
_cell.angle_alpha   90.00
_cell.angle_beta   90.00
_cell.angle_gamma   90.00
#
_symmetry.space_group_name_H-M   'P 1'
#
loop_
_entity.id
_entity.type
_entity.pdbx_description
1 polymer ?
#
loop_
_entity_poly.entity_id
_entity_poly.type
_entity_poly.pdbx_seq_one_letter_code
_entity_poly.pdbx_strand_id
1 'polypeptide(L)' 'MCRTRIKVIDEYTTGEDAEELVNGFISNPENKVAKVNSIETEIYYDRDDDPYMVAVINYELGE' A
#
# COMPACT_ATOMS: atom_id res chain seq x y z
N MET A 1 -10.46 21.01 1.40
CA MET A 1 -9.09 21.22 0.87
C MET A 1 -8.45 19.83 0.77
N CYS A 2 -8.25 19.28 -0.43
CA CYS A 2 -7.75 17.90 -0.58
C CYS A 2 -6.36 17.77 0.03
N ARG A 3 -6.21 16.94 1.08
CA ARG A 3 -4.92 16.70 1.74
C ARG A 3 -4.34 15.39 1.23
N THR A 4 -3.30 15.51 0.41
CA THR A 4 -2.51 14.37 -0.05
C THR A 4 -1.75 13.73 1.12
N ARG A 5 -1.71 12.40 1.15
CA ARG A 5 -1.00 11.57 2.12
C ARG A 5 -0.25 10.45 1.40
N ILE A 6 0.78 9.95 2.08
CA ILE A 6 1.53 8.78 1.67
C ILE A 6 1.33 7.73 2.76
N LYS A 7 0.97 6.52 2.35
CA LYS A 7 0.96 5.33 3.21
C LYS A 7 2.03 4.37 2.68
N VAL A 8 2.85 3.86 3.60
CA VAL A 8 3.75 2.74 3.33
C VAL A 8 3.17 1.51 4.03
N ILE A 9 3.09 0.41 3.29
CA ILE A 9 2.76 -0.93 3.77
C ILE A 9 3.99 -1.79 3.48
N ASP A 10 4.45 -2.51 4.48
CA ASP A 10 5.62 -3.37 4.36
C ASP A 10 5.33 -4.71 5.03
N GLU A 11 5.52 -5.81 4.30
CA GLU A 11 5.15 -7.15 4.77
C GLU A 11 5.93 -8.25 4.03
N TYR A 12 6.22 -9.34 4.72
CA TYR A 12 6.68 -10.58 4.10
C TYR A 12 5.52 -11.19 3.30
N THR A 13 5.72 -11.42 2.00
CA THR A 13 4.63 -11.86 1.12
C THR A 13 5.08 -12.98 0.21
N THR A 14 4.17 -13.87 -0.16
CA THR A 14 4.39 -14.88 -1.20
C THR A 14 4.16 -14.33 -2.62
N GLY A 15 3.88 -13.03 -2.77
CA GLY A 15 3.73 -12.32 -4.04
C GLY A 15 2.30 -12.14 -4.51
N GLU A 16 1.36 -12.98 -4.07
CA GLU A 16 -0.08 -12.86 -4.40
C GLU A 16 -0.82 -11.86 -3.47
N ASP A 17 -0.27 -11.56 -2.28
CA ASP A 17 -0.97 -10.77 -1.24
C ASP A 17 -0.84 -9.24 -1.44
N ALA A 18 0.05 -8.80 -2.33
CA ALA A 18 0.37 -7.39 -2.56
C ALA A 18 -0.87 -6.54 -2.89
N GLU A 19 -1.63 -7.02 -3.86
CA GLU A 19 -2.83 -6.35 -4.35
C GLU A 19 -3.96 -6.41 -3.31
N GLU A 20 -4.08 -7.52 -2.57
CA GLU A 20 -5.06 -7.65 -1.50
C GLU A 20 -4.80 -6.66 -0.36
N LEU A 21 -3.54 -6.50 0.06
CA LEU A 21 -3.14 -5.54 1.09
C LEU A 21 -3.41 -4.10 0.69
N VAL A 22 -3.06 -3.73 -0.55
CA VAL A 22 -3.30 -2.39 -1.08
C VAL A 22 -4.81 -2.13 -1.22
N ASN A 23 -5.57 -3.09 -1.75
CA ASN A 23 -7.02 -2.98 -1.89
C ASN A 23 -7.73 -2.96 -0.52
N GLY A 24 -7.25 -3.72 0.45
CA GLY A 24 -7.73 -3.71 1.83
C GLY A 24 -7.53 -2.36 2.49
N PHE A 25 -6.37 -1.73 2.28
CA PHE A 25 -6.12 -0.36 2.75
C PHE A 25 -7.07 0.65 2.08
N ILE A 26 -7.22 0.61 0.76
CA ILE A 26 -8.05 1.57 0.00
C ILE A 26 -9.54 1.42 0.37
N SER A 27 -10.01 0.18 0.50
CA SER A 27 -11.42 -0.13 0.74
C SER A 27 -11.84 0.01 2.20
N ASN A 28 -10.88 0.11 3.14
CA ASN A 28 -11.20 0.32 4.54
C ASN A 28 -11.74 1.76 4.76
N PRO A 29 -13.00 1.92 5.19
CA PRO A 29 -13.61 3.23 5.39
C PRO A 29 -12.92 4.09 6.45
N GLU A 30 -12.20 3.48 7.40
CA GLU A 30 -11.43 4.22 8.41
C GLU A 30 -10.26 5.02 7.81
N ASN A 31 -9.72 4.56 6.67
CA ASN A 31 -8.61 5.23 5.99
C ASN A 31 -9.06 6.46 5.20
N LYS A 32 -10.38 6.62 4.97
CA LYS A 32 -11.00 7.76 4.28
C LYS A 32 -10.33 8.09 2.95
N VAL A 33 -9.94 7.06 2.19
CA VAL A 33 -9.33 7.23 0.88
C VAL A 33 -10.40 7.73 -0.08
N ALA A 34 -10.30 8.97 -0.54
CA ALA A 34 -11.21 9.50 -1.57
C ALA A 34 -10.68 9.28 -2.97
N LYS A 35 -9.36 9.33 -3.15
CA LYS A 35 -8.71 9.17 -4.45
C LYS A 35 -7.30 8.65 -4.28
N VAL A 36 -6.92 7.68 -5.10
CA VAL A 36 -5.55 7.21 -5.21
C VAL A 36 -4.88 7.93 -6.39
N ASN A 37 -3.70 8.50 -6.15
CA ASN A 37 -2.91 9.21 -7.16
C ASN A 37 -1.87 8.28 -7.80
N SER A 38 -1.17 7.49 -6.98
CA SER A 38 -0.21 6.50 -7.45
C SER A 38 -0.04 5.38 -6.42
N ILE A 39 0.35 4.20 -6.92
CA ILE A 39 0.77 3.04 -6.13
C ILE A 39 2.09 2.59 -6.74
N GLU A 40 3.11 2.46 -5.90
CA GLU A 40 4.42 1.91 -6.26
C GLU A 40 4.67 0.69 -5.38
N THR A 41 5.05 -0.43 -5.99
CA THR A 41 5.34 -1.67 -5.28
C THR A 41 6.73 -2.17 -5.64
N GLU A 42 7.48 -2.59 -4.64
CA GLU A 42 8.82 -3.14 -4.79
C GLU A 42 8.94 -4.42 -3.97
N ILE A 43 9.59 -5.42 -4.55
CA ILE A 43 9.89 -6.69 -3.89
C ILE A 43 11.38 -6.74 -3.61
N TYR A 44 11.70 -6.99 -2.35
CA TYR A 44 13.02 -7.22 -1.81
C TYR A 44 13.12 -8.68 -1.39
N TYR A 45 14.35 -9.19 -1.31
CA TYR A 45 14.63 -10.49 -0.74
C TYR A 45 15.51 -10.27 0.47
N ASP A 46 15.15 -10.89 1.59
CA ASP A 46 15.96 -10.82 2.80
C ASP A 46 17.19 -11.74 2.72
N ARG A 47 17.85 -11.99 3.85
CA ARG A 47 19.08 -12.80 3.88
C ARG A 47 18.84 -14.29 3.64
N ASP A 48 17.61 -14.75 3.83
CA ASP A 48 17.20 -16.15 3.66
C ASP A 48 16.48 -16.36 2.31
N ASP A 49 16.63 -15.40 1.38
CA ASP A 49 15.91 -15.32 0.10
C ASP A 49 14.37 -15.28 0.26
N ASP A 50 13.88 -14.87 1.44
CA ASP A 50 12.45 -14.73 1.67
C ASP A 50 11.93 -13.41 1.05
N PRO A 51 10.88 -13.47 0.22
CA PRO A 51 10.30 -12.30 -0.42
C PRO A 51 9.64 -11.35 0.59
N TYR A 52 10.02 -10.08 0.53
CA TYR A 52 9.54 -8.99 1.33
C TYR A 52 9.07 -7.85 0.43
N MET A 53 7.82 -7.43 0.55
CA MET A 53 7.25 -6.38 -0.29
C MET A 53 7.10 -5.07 0.47
N VAL A 54 7.39 -3.97 -0.22
CA VAL A 54 7.01 -2.62 0.19
C VAL A 54 6.04 -2.03 -0.84
N ALA A 55 4.90 -1.54 -0.39
CA ALA A 55 3.93 -0.80 -1.18
C ALA A 55 3.80 0.64 -0.68
N VAL A 56 3.98 1.60 -1.58
CA VAL A 56 3.86 3.04 -1.33
C VAL A 56 2.63 3.57 -2.04
N ILE A 57 1.66 4.06 -1.29
CA ILE A 57 0.36 4.53 -1.77
C ILE A 57 0.28 6.05 -1.56
N ASN A 58 0.15 6.79 -2.65
CA ASN A 58 -0.14 8.23 -2.64
C ASN A 58 -1.64 8.45 -2.85
N TYR A 59 -2.30 9.10 -1.89
CA TYR A 59 -3.75 9.24 -1.91
C TYR A 59 -4.22 10.57 -1.32
N GLU A 60 -5.46 10.94 -1.65
CA GLU A 60 -6.16 12.09 -1.08
C GLU A 60 -7.19 11.59 -0.05
N LEU A 61 -7.29 12.32 1.07
CA LEU A 61 -8.36 12.10 2.03
C LEU A 61 -9.69 12.68 1.53
N GLY A 62 -10.77 11.92 1.75
CA GLY A 62 -12.13 12.43 1.71
C GLY A 62 -12.44 13.29 2.94
N GLU A 63 -13.45 14.17 2.80
CA GLU A 63 -13.97 14.96 3.91
C GLU A 63 -14.56 14.08 5.03
#